data_AF-A0A6P8LIA3-F1
#
_entry.id   AF-A0A6P8LIA3-F1
#
_cell.length_a   1.000
_cell.length_b   1.000
_cell.length_c   1.000
_cell.angle_alpha   90.00
_cell.angle_beta   90.00
_cell.angle_gamma   90.00
#
_symmetry.space_group_name_H-M   'P 1'
#
loop_
_entity.id
_entity.type
_entity.pdbx_description
1 polymer ?
#
loop_
_entity_poly.entity_id
_entity_poly.type
_entity_poly.pdbx_seq_one_letter_code
_entity_poly.pdbx_strand_id
1 'polypeptide(L)'
;MEEKDKNNDEISPPKQARVDSFQSAFSELKKSEFFSEPLPGPSKVTSASKFNTLLVSLKQKGNPLLKFITNVPWEFSEIVPDYVMGKTTCALFLSIRYHQLNPDYIHERLKALGNMYNLRVLLVQVDVAEPHHALKHLTRICILADLTLMLAWNAEDAGKIIETYKIYENKPPDAIMERSDTAPYQKLMNALTTIRSVNKTDATTLLSTFGTLSDLVQAPSNILALCPGVGIQKAERIHKTLHEQFLRPPKSIK
;
A
#
# COMPACT_ATOMS: atom_id res chain seq x y z
N MET A 1 -96.27 21.10 -8.73
CA MET A 1 -95.95 22.36 -9.43
C MET A 1 -94.46 22.34 -9.71
N GLU A 2 -94.05 21.99 -10.94
CA GLU A 2 -93.97 22.90 -12.11
C GLU A 2 -92.66 23.71 -12.02
N GLU A 3 -91.76 23.75 -13.01
CA GLU A 3 -91.78 23.40 -14.44
C GLU A 3 -90.31 23.00 -14.82
N LYS A 4 -89.98 21.91 -15.54
CA LYS A 4 -90.05 21.71 -17.01
C LYS A 4 -89.76 22.98 -17.80
N ASP A 5 -88.67 23.13 -18.54
CA ASP A 5 -88.27 22.44 -19.77
C ASP A 5 -87.21 23.43 -20.41
N LYS A 6 -86.35 23.15 -21.39
CA LYS A 6 -86.28 22.16 -22.48
C LYS A 6 -84.90 22.28 -23.15
N ASN A 7 -84.41 21.19 -23.76
CA ASN A 7 -83.54 21.14 -24.97
C ASN A 7 -82.14 21.84 -24.89
N ASN A 8 -81.07 21.44 -25.56
CA ASN A 8 -80.71 20.29 -26.39
C ASN A 8 -79.15 20.13 -26.27
N ASP A 9 -78.42 19.21 -26.90
CA ASP A 9 -78.73 18.30 -28.02
C ASP A 9 -77.99 16.94 -27.86
N GLU A 10 -78.12 16.05 -28.83
CA GLU A 10 -77.55 14.70 -28.88
C GLU A 10 -76.35 14.58 -29.85
N ILE A 11 -75.52 13.54 -29.66
CA ILE A 11 -74.67 12.78 -30.63
C ILE A 11 -73.18 12.67 -30.27
N SER A 12 -72.72 11.41 -30.21
CA SER A 12 -71.33 10.98 -29.90
C SER A 12 -70.58 10.52 -31.18
N PRO A 13 -69.41 9.84 -31.14
CA PRO A 13 -68.15 10.39 -31.66
C PRO A 13 -67.55 9.59 -32.84
N PRO A 14 -66.32 9.91 -33.27
CA PRO A 14 -65.38 8.87 -33.74
C PRO A 14 -64.02 8.86 -33.01
N LYS A 15 -63.24 7.80 -33.21
CA LYS A 15 -61.99 7.45 -32.49
C LYS A 15 -60.71 7.76 -33.30
N GLN A 16 -59.57 7.78 -32.59
CA GLN A 16 -58.15 7.78 -33.09
C GLN A 16 -57.67 9.14 -33.66
N ALA A 17 -56.38 9.52 -33.62
CA ALA A 17 -55.11 8.76 -33.52
C ALA A 17 -54.19 9.27 -32.38
N ARG A 18 -53.47 8.44 -31.62
CA ARG A 18 -52.19 7.74 -31.89
C ARG A 18 -50.93 8.66 -31.83
N VAL A 19 -50.36 8.72 -30.62
CA VAL A 19 -48.97 9.06 -30.24
C VAL A 19 -48.04 9.54 -31.36
N ASP A 20 -47.78 10.85 -31.39
CA ASP A 20 -46.55 11.38 -31.99
C ASP A 20 -45.38 11.23 -31.02
N SER A 21 -44.23 10.80 -31.57
CA SER A 21 -43.13 10.27 -30.78
C SER A 21 -42.43 11.33 -29.91
N PHE A 22 -42.22 10.99 -28.64
CA PHE A 22 -41.35 11.71 -27.70
C PHE A 22 -39.95 12.00 -28.30
N GLN A 23 -39.48 11.17 -29.23
CA GLN A 23 -38.21 11.38 -29.93
C GLN A 23 -38.21 12.61 -30.84
N SER A 24 -39.33 13.00 -31.44
CA SER A 24 -39.41 14.21 -32.27
C SER A 24 -39.26 15.47 -31.42
N ALA A 25 -40.05 15.59 -30.35
CA ALA A 25 -39.93 16.69 -29.38
C ALA A 25 -38.52 16.79 -28.77
N PHE A 26 -37.89 15.64 -28.45
CA PHE A 26 -36.51 15.61 -27.93
C PHE A 26 -35.45 15.97 -28.99
N SER A 27 -35.75 15.76 -30.28
CA SER A 27 -34.86 16.11 -31.40
C SER A 27 -34.91 17.61 -31.72
N GLU A 28 -36.04 18.27 -31.50
CA GLU A 28 -36.16 19.73 -31.64
C GLU A 28 -35.46 20.45 -30.48
N LEU A 29 -35.55 19.93 -29.26
CA LEU A 29 -34.85 20.51 -28.10
C LEU A 29 -33.32 20.63 -28.32
N LYS A 30 -32.72 19.60 -28.95
CA LYS A 30 -31.30 19.57 -29.31
C LYS A 30 -30.88 20.54 -30.43
N LYS A 31 -31.83 21.12 -31.16
CA LYS A 31 -31.58 22.13 -32.20
C LYS A 31 -31.70 23.57 -31.68
N SER A 32 -32.11 23.76 -30.43
CA SER A 32 -32.20 25.09 -29.83
C SER A 32 -30.82 25.65 -29.49
N GLU A 33 -30.63 26.96 -29.65
CA GLU A 33 -29.37 27.67 -29.33
C GLU A 33 -29.01 27.66 -27.83
N PHE A 34 -29.89 27.11 -26.99
CA PHE A 34 -29.70 26.95 -25.54
C PHE A 34 -29.29 25.53 -25.14
N PHE A 35 -29.12 24.59 -26.08
CA PHE A 35 -28.66 23.23 -25.79
C PHE A 35 -27.12 23.18 -25.71
N SER A 36 -26.57 23.28 -24.51
CA SER A 36 -25.14 23.05 -24.24
C SER A 36 -24.81 21.56 -24.12
N GLU A 37 -23.59 21.22 -24.55
CA GLU A 37 -23.10 19.83 -24.63
C GLU A 37 -22.99 19.19 -23.22
N PRO A 38 -23.41 17.93 -23.02
CA PRO A 38 -23.38 17.31 -21.70
C PRO A 38 -21.96 17.04 -21.21
N LEU A 39 -21.70 17.44 -19.96
CA LEU A 39 -20.52 17.10 -19.16
C LEU A 39 -20.22 15.58 -19.17
N PRO A 40 -18.96 15.17 -18.99
CA PRO A 40 -18.51 13.80 -19.30
C PRO A 40 -19.19 12.72 -18.44
N GLY A 41 -20.19 12.07 -19.03
CA GLY A 41 -20.64 10.72 -18.66
C GLY A 41 -19.60 9.67 -19.05
N PRO A 42 -19.75 8.41 -18.59
CA PRO A 42 -18.65 7.45 -18.50
C PRO A 42 -17.96 7.23 -19.85
N SER A 43 -16.65 7.48 -19.86
CA SER A 43 -15.80 7.34 -21.03
C SER A 43 -16.03 6.01 -21.73
N LYS A 44 -16.11 6.06 -23.07
CA LYS A 44 -16.04 4.86 -23.93
C LYS A 44 -14.90 3.99 -23.44
N VAL A 45 -15.18 2.71 -23.21
CA VAL A 45 -14.21 1.75 -22.71
C VAL A 45 -13.21 1.43 -23.82
N THR A 46 -12.22 2.29 -24.01
CA THR A 46 -10.91 1.84 -24.49
C THR A 46 -10.50 0.67 -23.60
N SER A 47 -10.05 -0.41 -24.20
CA SER A 47 -9.72 -1.67 -23.51
C SER A 47 -8.44 -1.54 -22.67
N ALA A 48 -8.47 -0.66 -21.65
CA ALA A 48 -7.55 -0.68 -20.55
C ALA A 48 -7.61 -2.07 -19.92
N SER A 49 -6.44 -2.69 -19.78
CA SER A 49 -6.29 -4.07 -19.35
C SER A 49 -7.03 -4.34 -18.04
N LYS A 50 -7.91 -5.36 -18.05
CA LYS A 50 -8.62 -5.87 -16.85
C LYS A 50 -7.70 -6.32 -15.69
N PHE A 51 -6.38 -6.28 -15.89
CA PHE A 51 -5.38 -6.71 -14.93
C PHE A 51 -5.11 -5.68 -13.81
N ASN A 52 -5.57 -4.43 -13.93
CA ASN A 52 -5.28 -3.38 -12.92
C ASN A 52 -6.48 -2.96 -12.05
N THR A 53 -7.57 -3.70 -12.07
CA THR A 53 -8.72 -3.53 -11.16
C THR A 53 -8.56 -4.41 -9.92
N LEU A 54 -8.94 -3.90 -8.75
CA LEU A 54 -9.07 -4.66 -7.51
C LEU A 54 -10.45 -5.33 -7.45
N LEU A 55 -10.50 -6.65 -7.21
CA LEU A 55 -11.77 -7.36 -7.10
C LEU A 55 -12.24 -7.38 -5.64
N VAL A 56 -13.49 -6.98 -5.40
CA VAL A 56 -14.12 -6.92 -4.08
C VAL A 56 -15.23 -7.97 -4.01
N SER A 57 -15.27 -8.77 -2.94
CA SER A 57 -16.35 -9.73 -2.73
C SER A 57 -17.67 -9.02 -2.48
N LEU A 58 -18.77 -9.54 -3.04
CA LEU A 58 -20.13 -9.07 -2.74
C LEU A 58 -20.43 -9.04 -1.22
N LYS A 59 -19.76 -9.88 -0.43
CA LYS A 59 -19.84 -9.92 1.05
C LYS A 59 -19.33 -8.65 1.73
N GLN A 60 -18.46 -7.88 1.07
CA GLN A 60 -17.88 -6.64 1.60
C GLN A 60 -18.72 -5.39 1.23
N LYS A 61 -19.88 -5.57 0.60
CA LYS A 61 -20.79 -4.47 0.27
C LYS A 61 -21.25 -3.75 1.55
N GLY A 62 -20.94 -2.46 1.64
CA GLY A 62 -21.23 -1.62 2.80
C GLY A 62 -20.09 -1.50 3.82
N ASN A 63 -18.97 -2.22 3.64
CA ASN A 63 -17.79 -2.05 4.47
C ASN A 63 -17.23 -0.62 4.32
N PRO A 64 -17.05 0.17 5.40
CA PRO A 64 -16.57 1.54 5.32
C PRO A 64 -15.19 1.69 4.68
N LEU A 65 -14.34 0.65 4.72
CA LEU A 65 -12.99 0.72 4.13
C LEU A 65 -13.00 1.00 2.62
N LEU A 66 -14.07 0.59 1.91
CA LEU A 66 -14.23 0.84 0.47
C LEU A 66 -14.26 2.33 0.12
N LYS A 67 -14.64 3.21 1.06
CA LYS A 67 -14.62 4.67 0.87
C LYS A 67 -13.21 5.25 0.80
N PHE A 68 -12.24 4.53 1.35
CA PHE A 68 -10.83 4.92 1.42
C PHE A 68 -9.96 4.20 0.39
N ILE A 69 -10.57 3.43 -0.53
CA ILE A 69 -9.93 2.90 -1.74
C ILE A 69 -10.29 3.84 -2.89
N THR A 70 -9.40 4.79 -3.19
CA THR A 70 -9.57 5.88 -4.17
C THR A 70 -8.46 5.93 -5.21
N ASN A 71 -7.24 5.49 -4.86
CA ASN A 71 -6.06 5.45 -5.74
C ASN A 71 -6.09 4.28 -6.73
N VAL A 72 -7.01 3.33 -6.55
CA VAL A 72 -7.09 2.07 -7.28
C VAL A 72 -8.53 1.82 -7.73
N PRO A 73 -8.81 1.54 -9.01
CA PRO A 73 -10.15 1.18 -9.45
C PRO A 73 -10.52 -0.20 -8.91
N TRP A 74 -11.76 -0.36 -8.45
CA TRP A 74 -12.26 -1.61 -7.90
C TRP A 74 -13.64 -1.97 -8.44
N GLU A 75 -13.93 -3.28 -8.52
CA GLU A 75 -15.22 -3.81 -8.97
C GLU A 75 -15.71 -4.93 -8.06
N PHE A 76 -17.03 -5.09 -7.95
CA PHE A 76 -17.61 -6.22 -7.25
C PHE A 76 -17.55 -7.48 -8.12
N SER A 77 -17.12 -8.59 -7.55
CA SER A 77 -17.04 -9.88 -8.22
C SER A 77 -17.39 -11.04 -7.27
N GLU A 78 -17.77 -12.17 -7.83
CA GLU A 78 -18.02 -13.40 -7.08
C GLU A 78 -16.69 -14.11 -6.79
N ILE A 79 -16.04 -13.67 -5.72
CA ILE A 79 -14.74 -14.19 -5.26
C ILE A 79 -14.84 -14.81 -3.87
N VAL A 80 -14.02 -15.86 -3.66
CA VAL A 80 -13.88 -16.54 -2.37
C VAL A 80 -13.18 -15.68 -1.30
N PRO A 81 -11.99 -15.08 -1.53
CA PRO A 81 -11.44 -14.08 -0.61
C PRO A 81 -12.31 -12.82 -0.56
N ASP A 82 -12.05 -11.93 0.39
CA ASP A 82 -12.79 -10.66 0.50
C ASP A 82 -12.29 -9.63 -0.52
N TYR A 83 -10.99 -9.67 -0.82
CA TYR A 83 -10.31 -8.82 -1.80
C TYR A 83 -9.29 -9.63 -2.61
N VAL A 84 -9.23 -9.42 -3.93
CA VAL A 84 -8.11 -9.87 -4.77
C VAL A 84 -7.28 -8.65 -5.17
N MET A 85 -6.03 -8.63 -4.71
CA MET A 85 -5.10 -7.52 -4.85
C MET A 85 -4.05 -7.80 -5.94
N GLY A 86 -3.99 -9.01 -6.48
CA GLY A 86 -3.17 -9.37 -7.62
C GLY A 86 -3.36 -10.82 -8.05
N LYS A 87 -2.70 -11.24 -9.12
CA LYS A 87 -2.85 -12.59 -9.71
C LYS A 87 -2.63 -13.74 -8.70
N THR A 88 -1.71 -13.54 -7.75
CA THR A 88 -1.33 -14.54 -6.74
C THR A 88 -1.55 -14.04 -5.30
N THR A 89 -2.25 -12.90 -5.15
CA THR A 89 -2.36 -12.16 -3.88
C THR A 89 -3.82 -11.86 -3.54
N CYS A 90 -4.27 -12.31 -2.37
CA CYS A 90 -5.61 -12.03 -1.84
C CYS A 90 -5.58 -11.56 -0.38
N ALA A 91 -6.63 -10.86 0.04
CA ALA A 91 -6.88 -10.56 1.44
C ALA A 91 -8.24 -11.10 1.92
N LEU A 92 -8.26 -11.58 3.16
CA LEU A 92 -9.44 -11.73 3.99
C LEU A 92 -9.53 -10.54 4.94
N PHE A 93 -10.73 -10.07 5.23
CA PHE A 93 -10.96 -8.96 6.16
C PHE A 93 -11.73 -9.41 7.41
N LEU A 94 -11.26 -8.97 8.58
CA LEU A 94 -11.85 -9.33 9.87
C LEU A 94 -11.73 -8.17 10.86
N SER A 95 -12.82 -7.77 11.51
CA SER A 95 -12.73 -6.89 12.70
C SER A 95 -12.53 -7.73 13.96
N ILE A 96 -11.78 -7.22 14.94
CA ILE A 96 -11.60 -7.92 16.23
C ILE A 96 -12.93 -8.07 16.96
N ARG A 97 -13.78 -7.05 16.94
CA ARG A 97 -15.15 -7.12 17.50
C ARG A 97 -15.97 -8.22 16.83
N TYR A 98 -15.85 -8.39 15.51
CA TYR A 98 -16.54 -9.47 14.80
C TYR A 98 -15.98 -10.86 15.14
N HIS A 99 -14.65 -10.99 15.25
CA HIS A 99 -13.99 -12.23 15.67
C HIS A 99 -14.37 -12.66 17.10
N GLN A 100 -14.54 -11.70 18.01
CA GLN A 100 -15.03 -11.96 19.37
C GLN A 100 -16.46 -12.50 19.41
N LEU A 101 -17.31 -12.09 18.46
CA LEU A 101 -18.69 -12.57 18.33
C LEU A 101 -18.79 -13.90 17.56
N ASN A 102 -17.93 -14.11 16.56
CA ASN A 102 -17.95 -15.27 15.65
C ASN A 102 -16.53 -15.86 15.50
N PRO A 103 -16.01 -16.59 16.49
CA PRO A 103 -14.63 -17.08 16.46
C PRO A 103 -14.38 -18.11 15.35
N ASP A 104 -15.36 -18.95 15.02
CA ASP A 104 -15.23 -20.01 14.01
C ASP A 104 -15.24 -19.49 12.57
N TYR A 105 -15.76 -18.27 12.34
CA TYR A 105 -15.88 -17.65 11.01
C TYR A 105 -14.57 -17.69 10.23
N ILE A 106 -13.45 -17.31 10.86
CA ILE A 106 -12.16 -17.27 10.17
C ILE A 106 -11.69 -18.68 9.75
N HIS A 107 -11.98 -19.72 10.54
CA HIS A 107 -11.62 -21.09 10.22
C HIS A 107 -12.40 -21.60 8.99
N GLU A 108 -13.69 -21.28 8.88
CA GLU A 108 -14.50 -21.60 7.70
C GLU A 108 -14.02 -20.83 6.45
N ARG A 109 -13.73 -19.54 6.59
CA ARG A 109 -13.21 -18.70 5.49
C ARG A 109 -11.87 -19.23 4.97
N LEU A 110 -10.97 -19.65 5.85
CA LEU A 110 -9.68 -20.25 5.49
C LEU A 110 -9.85 -21.62 4.82
N LYS A 111 -10.76 -22.47 5.31
CA LYS A 111 -11.08 -23.76 4.67
C LYS A 111 -11.63 -23.59 3.26
N ALA A 112 -12.44 -22.56 3.02
CA ALA A 112 -12.95 -22.22 1.69
C ALA A 112 -11.86 -21.62 0.77
N LEU A 113 -10.93 -20.82 1.31
CA LEU A 113 -9.84 -20.21 0.55
C LEU A 113 -8.76 -21.23 0.12
N GLY A 114 -8.45 -22.19 0.99
CA GLY A 114 -7.40 -23.18 0.77
C GLY A 114 -6.07 -22.54 0.35
N ASN A 115 -5.39 -23.16 -0.60
CA ASN A 115 -4.12 -22.71 -1.16
C ASN A 115 -4.28 -22.11 -2.58
N MET A 116 -5.39 -21.44 -2.86
CA MET A 116 -5.65 -20.83 -4.19
C MET A 116 -4.73 -19.63 -4.52
N TYR A 117 -4.10 -19.04 -3.51
CA TYR A 117 -3.23 -17.86 -3.66
C TYR A 117 -1.92 -18.12 -2.91
N ASN A 118 -0.81 -17.59 -3.44
CA ASN A 118 0.51 -17.72 -2.83
C ASN A 118 0.65 -16.76 -1.64
N LEU A 119 0.34 -15.48 -1.85
CA LEU A 119 0.28 -14.48 -0.78
C LEU A 119 -1.15 -14.33 -0.28
N ARG A 120 -1.41 -14.86 0.93
CA ARG A 120 -2.70 -14.76 1.61
C ARG A 120 -2.55 -13.82 2.80
N VAL A 121 -3.20 -12.67 2.74
CA VAL A 121 -3.18 -11.66 3.80
C VAL A 121 -4.44 -11.79 4.65
N LEU A 122 -4.29 -11.80 5.97
CA LEU A 122 -5.41 -11.57 6.88
C LEU A 122 -5.33 -10.12 7.39
N LEU A 123 -6.18 -9.26 6.85
CA LEU A 123 -6.29 -7.87 7.25
C LEU A 123 -7.25 -7.75 8.44
N VAL A 124 -6.69 -7.46 9.62
CA VAL A 124 -7.43 -7.35 10.87
C VAL A 124 -7.60 -5.89 11.26
N GLN A 125 -8.85 -5.43 11.36
CA GLN A 125 -9.17 -4.12 11.91
C GLN A 125 -9.26 -4.20 13.44
N VAL A 126 -8.43 -3.40 14.11
CA VAL A 126 -8.37 -3.27 15.57
C VAL A 126 -9.42 -2.25 16.03
N ASP A 127 -10.61 -2.73 16.37
CA ASP A 127 -11.78 -1.90 16.74
C ASP A 127 -12.27 -2.12 18.19
N VAL A 128 -11.40 -2.68 19.04
CA VAL A 128 -11.66 -2.98 20.46
C VAL A 128 -10.48 -2.48 21.29
N ALA A 129 -10.76 -1.93 22.49
CA ALA A 129 -9.74 -1.36 23.37
C ALA A 129 -8.70 -2.38 23.88
N GLU A 130 -9.11 -3.64 24.06
CA GLU A 130 -8.27 -4.72 24.59
C GLU A 130 -8.08 -5.85 23.56
N PRO A 131 -7.24 -5.66 22.52
CA PRO A 131 -7.12 -6.59 21.40
C PRO A 131 -6.17 -7.78 21.67
N HIS A 132 -5.35 -7.73 22.74
CA HIS A 132 -4.20 -8.61 22.92
C HIS A 132 -4.53 -10.11 22.89
N HIS A 133 -5.62 -10.54 23.52
CA HIS A 133 -6.01 -11.96 23.52
C HIS A 133 -6.47 -12.44 22.13
N ALA A 134 -7.29 -11.63 21.45
CA ALA A 134 -7.76 -11.93 20.10
C ALA A 134 -6.62 -11.94 19.08
N LEU A 135 -5.70 -10.97 19.16
CA LEU A 135 -4.50 -10.94 18.33
C LEU A 135 -3.59 -12.14 18.58
N LYS A 136 -3.35 -12.54 19.84
CA LYS A 136 -2.57 -13.75 20.15
C LYS A 136 -3.16 -15.00 19.50
N HIS A 137 -4.50 -15.12 19.49
CA HIS A 137 -5.20 -16.22 18.82
C HIS A 137 -5.07 -16.15 17.30
N LEU A 138 -5.37 -14.99 16.70
CA LEU A 138 -5.30 -14.77 15.25
C LEU A 138 -3.88 -14.95 14.70
N THR A 139 -2.84 -14.48 15.40
CA THR A 139 -1.43 -14.72 15.05
C THR A 139 -1.11 -16.20 15.02
N ARG A 140 -1.59 -17.00 15.98
CA ARG A 140 -1.40 -18.46 15.97
C ARG A 140 -2.07 -19.11 14.76
N ILE A 141 -3.28 -18.67 14.40
CA ILE A 141 -3.98 -19.15 13.19
C ILE A 141 -3.18 -18.79 11.93
N CYS A 142 -2.70 -17.55 11.82
CA CYS A 142 -1.95 -17.09 10.65
C CYS A 142 -0.65 -17.87 10.45
N ILE A 143 0.07 -18.18 11.53
CA ILE A 143 1.29 -19.00 11.48
C ILE A 143 0.97 -20.44 11.05
N LEU A 144 -0.10 -21.05 11.60
CA LEU A 144 -0.44 -22.45 11.31
C LEU A 144 -1.05 -22.67 9.91
N ALA A 145 -1.58 -21.62 9.28
CA ALA A 145 -2.23 -21.69 7.97
C ALA A 145 -1.49 -20.86 6.90
N ASP A 146 -0.22 -20.50 7.13
CA ASP A 146 0.65 -19.72 6.23
C ASP A 146 -0.04 -18.46 5.64
N LEU A 147 -0.46 -17.56 6.53
CA LEU A 147 -0.98 -16.22 6.20
C LEU A 147 -0.10 -15.10 6.77
N THR A 148 -0.04 -13.99 6.04
CA THR A 148 0.50 -12.74 6.56
C THR A 148 -0.57 -11.98 7.33
N LEU A 149 -0.40 -11.81 8.64
CA LEU A 149 -1.27 -10.97 9.46
C LEU A 149 -0.91 -9.49 9.25
N MET A 150 -1.89 -8.68 8.83
CA MET A 150 -1.76 -7.23 8.70
C MET A 150 -2.77 -6.55 9.63
N LEU A 151 -2.31 -5.57 10.41
CA LEU A 151 -3.16 -4.86 11.37
C LEU A 151 -3.49 -3.46 10.84
N ALA A 152 -4.75 -3.04 10.98
CA ALA A 152 -5.23 -1.70 10.68
C ALA A 152 -5.95 -1.11 11.90
N TRP A 153 -5.59 0.11 12.31
CA TRP A 153 -6.18 0.77 13.50
C TRP A 153 -7.54 1.41 13.22
N ASN A 154 -7.88 1.61 11.95
CA ASN A 154 -9.13 2.19 11.49
C ASN A 154 -9.44 1.70 10.06
N ALA A 155 -10.62 2.05 9.54
CA ALA A 155 -11.05 1.63 8.21
C ALA A 155 -10.29 2.34 7.06
N GLU A 156 -9.68 3.49 7.33
CA GLU A 156 -8.89 4.25 6.36
C GLU A 156 -7.53 3.58 6.11
N ASP A 157 -6.83 3.19 7.18
CA ASP A 157 -5.60 2.39 7.11
C ASP A 157 -5.84 1.05 6.42
N ALA A 158 -6.98 0.40 6.71
CA ALA A 158 -7.36 -0.85 6.04
C ALA A 158 -7.51 -0.66 4.52
N GLY A 159 -8.14 0.44 4.08
CA GLY A 159 -8.22 0.81 2.66
C GLY A 159 -6.82 1.06 2.05
N LYS A 160 -6.01 1.92 2.67
CA LYS A 160 -4.65 2.25 2.21
C LYS A 160 -3.72 1.04 2.13
N ILE A 161 -3.84 0.08 3.05
CA ILE A 161 -3.08 -1.19 3.01
C ILE A 161 -3.46 -1.99 1.75
N ILE A 162 -4.76 -2.13 1.47
CA ILE A 162 -5.26 -2.83 0.27
C ILE A 162 -4.80 -2.14 -1.01
N GLU A 163 -4.89 -0.80 -1.07
CA GLU A 163 -4.37 -0.01 -2.19
C GLU A 163 -2.86 -0.25 -2.40
N THR A 164 -2.09 -0.21 -1.32
CA THR A 164 -0.63 -0.39 -1.36
C THR A 164 -0.29 -1.76 -1.93
N TYR A 165 -0.96 -2.83 -1.49
CA TYR A 165 -0.77 -4.17 -2.07
C TYR A 165 -1.05 -4.21 -3.58
N LYS A 166 -2.12 -3.55 -4.06
CA LYS A 166 -2.45 -3.53 -5.50
C LYS A 166 -1.47 -2.68 -6.31
N ILE A 167 -1.11 -1.49 -5.84
CA ILE A 167 -0.14 -0.59 -6.49
C ILE A 167 1.24 -1.25 -6.60
N TYR A 168 1.62 -2.06 -5.60
CA TYR A 168 2.93 -2.71 -5.55
C TYR A 168 2.97 -4.06 -6.29
N GLU A 169 1.86 -4.56 -6.86
CA GLU A 169 1.82 -5.86 -7.59
C GLU A 169 2.89 -5.97 -8.68
N ASN A 170 3.17 -4.87 -9.38
CA ASN A 170 4.13 -4.82 -10.50
C ASN A 170 5.35 -3.92 -10.21
N LYS A 171 5.57 -3.53 -8.95
CA LYS A 171 6.66 -2.60 -8.59
C LYS A 171 7.98 -3.37 -8.43
N PRO A 172 9.08 -2.96 -9.10
CA PRO A 172 10.36 -3.65 -8.98
C PRO A 172 10.97 -3.51 -7.56
N PRO A 173 11.88 -4.42 -7.17
CA PRO A 173 12.50 -4.43 -5.84
C PRO A 173 13.51 -3.29 -5.62
N ASP A 174 13.75 -2.40 -6.58
CA ASP A 174 14.70 -1.29 -6.53
C ASP A 174 14.58 -0.42 -5.27
N ALA A 175 13.39 -0.31 -4.68
CA ALA A 175 13.13 0.42 -3.45
C ALA A 175 13.69 -0.26 -2.18
N ILE A 176 13.90 -1.58 -2.20
CA ILE A 176 14.43 -2.40 -1.10
C ILE A 176 15.84 -2.93 -1.36
N MET A 177 16.38 -2.77 -2.57
CA MET A 177 17.75 -3.14 -2.88
C MET A 177 18.75 -2.20 -2.18
N GLU A 178 19.93 -2.73 -1.84
CA GLU A 178 21.02 -1.93 -1.33
C GLU A 178 21.43 -0.87 -2.37
N ARG A 179 21.31 0.40 -2.00
CA ARG A 179 21.85 1.50 -2.80
C ARG A 179 23.36 1.48 -2.63
N SER A 180 24.05 0.81 -3.55
CA SER A 180 25.50 0.84 -3.60
C SER A 180 25.98 2.29 -3.76
N ASP A 181 26.64 2.84 -2.75
CA ASP A 181 27.26 4.17 -2.85
C ASP A 181 28.30 4.14 -3.99
N THR A 182 27.97 4.75 -5.12
CA THR A 182 28.78 4.66 -6.35
C THR A 182 30.02 5.54 -6.29
N ALA A 183 29.97 6.66 -5.55
CA ALA A 183 31.08 7.59 -5.44
C ALA A 183 32.21 7.03 -4.55
N PRO A 184 33.48 7.02 -5.01
CA PRO A 184 34.62 6.56 -4.21
C PRO A 184 34.74 7.26 -2.84
N TYR A 185 34.40 8.56 -2.78
CA TYR A 185 34.39 9.34 -1.55
C TYR A 185 33.39 8.81 -0.51
N GLN A 186 32.19 8.39 -0.93
CA GLN A 186 31.19 7.82 -0.03
C GLN A 186 31.64 6.46 0.52
N LYS A 187 32.23 5.61 -0.34
CA LYS A 187 32.81 4.32 0.08
C LYS A 187 33.91 4.53 1.14
N LEU A 188 34.81 5.49 0.93
CA LEU A 188 35.86 5.85 1.88
C LEU A 188 35.29 6.40 3.19
N MET A 189 34.32 7.31 3.14
CA MET A 189 33.67 7.86 4.32
C MET A 189 32.98 6.77 5.15
N ASN A 190 32.21 5.89 4.49
CA ASN A 190 31.55 4.77 5.15
C ASN A 190 32.56 3.81 5.79
N ALA A 191 33.62 3.44 5.05
CA ALA A 191 34.69 2.58 5.56
C ALA A 191 35.35 3.17 6.82
N LEU A 192 35.69 4.46 6.82
CA LEU A 192 36.24 5.13 8.00
C LEU A 192 35.25 5.16 9.18
N THR A 193 33.95 5.34 8.93
CA THR A 193 32.92 5.27 10.00
C THR A 193 32.65 3.87 10.54
N THR A 194 33.22 2.80 9.96
CA THR A 194 33.19 1.47 10.61
C THR A 194 34.13 1.39 11.82
N ILE A 195 35.13 2.28 11.89
CA ILE A 195 36.06 2.35 13.03
C ILE A 195 35.31 2.92 14.24
N ARG A 196 35.31 2.15 15.33
CA ARG A 196 34.62 2.54 16.57
C ARG A 196 35.11 3.91 17.06
N SER A 197 34.16 4.83 17.21
CA SER A 197 34.35 6.25 17.61
C SER A 197 34.79 7.22 16.51
N VAL A 198 34.74 6.84 15.23
CA VAL A 198 34.89 7.76 14.08
C VAL A 198 33.51 8.12 13.52
N ASN A 199 33.17 9.41 13.56
CA ASN A 199 31.91 9.94 13.01
C ASN A 199 32.08 10.38 11.54
N LYS A 200 30.97 10.63 10.82
CA LYS A 200 30.99 11.17 9.44
C LYS A 200 31.75 12.50 9.33
N THR A 201 31.68 13.33 10.37
CA THR A 201 32.46 14.58 10.50
C THR A 201 33.95 14.28 10.55
N ASP A 202 34.36 13.34 11.42
CA ASP A 202 35.77 12.98 11.60
C ASP A 202 36.34 12.37 10.31
N ALA A 203 35.59 11.47 9.66
CA ALA A 203 35.95 10.88 8.38
C ALA A 203 36.10 11.94 7.27
N THR A 204 35.22 12.95 7.25
CA THR A 204 35.32 14.09 6.31
C THR A 204 36.58 14.93 6.58
N THR A 205 36.84 15.29 7.84
CA THR A 205 38.06 16.01 8.23
C THR A 205 39.30 15.23 7.82
N LEU A 206 39.37 13.94 8.14
CA LEU A 206 40.48 13.06 7.79
C LEU A 206 40.72 12.97 6.29
N LEU A 207 39.68 12.72 5.48
CA LEU A 207 39.80 12.67 4.02
C LEU A 207 40.21 14.02 3.43
N SER A 208 39.74 15.14 3.99
CA SER A 208 40.13 16.49 3.55
C SER A 208 41.56 16.89 3.97
N THR A 209 42.07 16.36 5.09
CA THR A 209 43.40 16.71 5.63
C THR A 209 44.51 15.90 4.97
N PHE A 210 44.29 14.60 4.76
CA PHE A 210 45.29 13.70 4.17
C PHE A 210 45.17 13.56 2.65
N GLY A 211 43.99 13.84 2.06
CA GLY A 211 43.73 13.76 0.62
C GLY A 211 43.64 12.33 0.07
N THR A 212 44.63 11.48 0.37
CA THR A 212 44.65 10.07 -0.05
C THR A 212 44.48 9.10 1.13
N LEU A 213 43.96 7.90 0.85
CA LEU A 213 43.88 6.84 1.86
C LEU A 213 45.27 6.32 2.24
N SER A 214 46.23 6.31 1.31
CA SER A 214 47.62 5.90 1.58
C SER A 214 48.29 6.78 2.63
N ASP A 215 48.13 8.10 2.52
CA ASP A 215 48.74 9.06 3.44
C ASP A 215 48.10 8.96 4.83
N LEU A 216 46.78 8.73 4.89
CA LEU A 216 46.04 8.47 6.13
C LEU A 216 46.47 7.16 6.81
N VAL A 217 46.75 6.10 6.05
CA VAL A 217 47.21 4.81 6.59
C VAL A 217 48.65 4.90 7.09
N GLN A 218 49.52 5.66 6.42
CA GLN A 218 50.92 5.85 6.84
C GLN A 218 51.08 6.87 7.98
N ALA A 219 50.05 7.66 8.30
CA ALA A 219 50.11 8.69 9.33
C ALA A 219 50.22 8.10 10.75
N PRO A 220 51.23 8.50 11.55
CA PRO A 220 51.33 8.09 12.95
C PRO A 220 50.20 8.71 13.79
N SER A 221 49.85 8.07 14.91
CA SER A 221 48.80 8.51 15.84
C SER A 221 48.92 9.98 16.25
N ASN A 222 50.14 10.50 16.40
CA ASN A 222 50.39 11.90 16.75
C ASN A 222 49.88 12.89 15.68
N ILE A 223 50.00 12.57 14.39
CA ILE A 223 49.54 13.44 13.29
C ILE A 223 48.02 13.31 13.12
N LEU A 224 47.47 12.10 13.28
CA LEU A 224 46.02 11.86 13.32
C LEU A 224 45.35 12.66 14.46
N ALA A 225 46.03 12.87 15.59
CA ALA A 225 45.53 13.65 16.73
C ALA A 225 45.55 15.19 16.52
N LEU A 226 46.20 15.68 15.46
CA LEU A 226 46.17 17.11 15.08
C LEU A 226 44.93 17.47 14.26
N CYS A 227 44.19 16.49 13.75
CA CYS A 227 42.99 16.73 12.95
C CYS A 227 41.84 17.27 13.83
N PRO A 228 41.16 18.37 13.44
CA PRO A 228 40.03 18.92 14.20
C PRO A 228 38.95 17.88 14.49
N GLY A 229 38.65 17.67 15.78
CA GLY A 229 37.66 16.69 16.26
C GLY A 229 38.20 15.26 16.49
N VAL A 230 39.44 14.97 16.08
CA VAL A 230 40.12 13.69 16.28
C VAL A 230 41.04 13.77 17.50
N GLY A 231 40.49 13.61 18.70
CA GLY A 231 41.29 13.55 19.92
C GLY A 231 42.21 12.32 19.99
N ILE A 232 43.22 12.35 20.87
CA ILE A 232 44.26 11.31 21.04
C ILE A 232 43.67 9.88 21.04
N GLN A 233 42.63 9.63 21.84
CA GLN A 233 41.98 8.30 21.90
C GLN A 233 41.33 7.84 20.59
N LYS A 234 40.85 8.77 19.74
CA LYS A 234 40.33 8.42 18.41
C LYS A 234 41.49 8.10 17.47
N ALA A 235 42.54 8.94 17.49
CA ALA A 235 43.74 8.76 16.69
C ALA A 235 44.45 7.42 16.96
N GLU A 236 44.60 7.04 18.24
CA GLU A 236 45.12 5.73 18.65
C GLU A 236 44.25 4.56 18.16
N ARG A 237 42.91 4.69 18.23
CA ARG A 237 41.98 3.66 17.73
C ARG A 237 42.08 3.50 16.22
N ILE A 238 42.09 4.61 15.46
CA ILE A 238 42.26 4.61 14.00
C ILE A 238 43.58 3.93 13.65
N HIS A 239 44.69 4.40 14.22
CA HIS A 239 46.02 3.85 13.96
C HIS A 239 46.09 2.36 14.31
N LYS A 240 45.53 1.95 15.46
CA LYS A 240 45.46 0.54 15.87
C LYS A 240 44.65 -0.28 14.86
N THR A 241 43.43 0.13 14.51
CA THR A 241 42.57 -0.62 13.60
C THR A 241 43.18 -0.78 12.20
N LEU A 242 43.99 0.18 11.74
CA LEU A 242 44.69 0.08 10.45
C LEU A 242 45.95 -0.80 10.47
N HIS A 243 46.59 -0.97 11.64
CA HIS A 243 47.87 -1.70 11.78
C HIS A 243 47.79 -3.00 12.61
N GLU A 244 46.62 -3.34 13.15
CA GLU A 244 46.42 -4.55 13.94
C GLU A 244 46.54 -5.80 13.07
N GLN A 245 47.37 -6.75 13.50
CA GLN A 245 47.58 -8.00 12.76
C GLN A 245 46.29 -8.81 12.70
N PHE A 246 45.82 -9.12 11.49
CA PHE A 246 44.62 -9.92 11.27
C PHE A 246 44.77 -11.36 11.80
N LEU A 247 45.98 -11.91 11.72
CA LEU A 247 46.31 -13.22 12.29
C LEU A 247 46.71 -13.06 13.75
N ARG A 248 46.22 -13.97 14.61
CA ARG A 248 46.71 -14.04 15.99
C ARG A 248 48.20 -14.41 15.97
N PRO A 249 49.07 -13.72 16.72
CA PRO A 249 50.45 -14.14 16.85
C PRO A 249 50.52 -15.56 17.42
N PRO A 250 51.47 -16.40 16.99
CA PRO A 250 51.61 -17.75 17.52
C PRO A 250 51.81 -17.69 19.03
N LYS A 251 51.07 -18.51 19.78
CA LYS A 251 51.25 -18.62 21.23
C LYS A 251 52.68 -19.09 21.49
N SER A 252 53.52 -18.21 22.03
CA SER A 252 54.84 -18.60 22.50
C SER A 252 54.65 -19.57 23.68
N ILE A 253 54.97 -20.84 23.45
CA ILE A 253 54.91 -21.89 24.45
C ILE A 253 56.05 -21.61 25.43
N LYS A 254 55.70 -21.21 26.65
CA LYS A 254 56.58 -21.20 27.82
C LYS A 254 56.33 -22.45 28.63
#